data_AF-D7PDZ1-F1
#
_entry.id   AF-D7PDZ1-F1
#
_cell.length_a   1.000
_cell.length_b   1.000
_cell.length_c   1.000
_cell.angle_alpha   90.00
_cell.angle_beta   90.00
_cell.angle_gamma   90.00
#
_symmetry.space_group_name_H-M   'P 1'
#
loop_
_entity.id
_entity.type
_entity.pdbx_description
1 polymer ?
#
loop_
_entity_poly.entity_id
_entity_poly.type
_entity_poly.pdbx_seq_one_letter_code
_entity_poly.pdbx_strand_id
1 'polypeptide(L)'
;ILLTKTRDMNHCQERIIKDLGLAYTEKCDKCQEEYKNLRGTSSFAYTMKPVASGVMILKAHVNELIQFSPFAESNGAAQMETKQSLVLLEIAKDPIPSISAEYR
;
A
#
# COMPACT_ATOMS: atom_id res chain seq x y z
N ILE A 1 -0.01 -21.69 4.26
CA ILE A 1 0.28 -20.58 5.17
C ILE A 1 -0.71 -19.47 4.87
N LEU A 2 -1.44 -19.00 5.88
CA LEU A 2 -2.25 -17.78 5.79
C LEU A 2 -1.52 -16.72 6.60
N LEU A 3 -1.20 -15.59 5.96
CA LEU A 3 -0.46 -14.50 6.60
C LEU A 3 -1.21 -13.19 6.36
N THR A 4 -1.47 -12.48 7.44
CA THR A 4 -2.02 -11.12 7.38
C THR A 4 -0.94 -10.15 7.81
N LYS A 5 -0.69 -9.14 6.99
CA LYS A 5 0.21 -8.03 7.30
C LYS A 5 -0.58 -6.74 7.24
N THR A 6 -0.38 -5.86 8.21
CA THR A 6 -0.92 -4.50 8.20
C THR A 6 0.21 -3.49 8.12
N ARG A 7 -0.08 -2.32 7.53
CA ARG A 7 0.82 -1.18 7.45
C ARG A 7 0.08 0.05 7.94
N ASP A 8 0.58 0.66 9.01
CA ASP A 8 0.15 2.00 9.42
C ASP A 8 0.92 3.04 8.59
N MET A 9 0.20 3.78 7.75
CA MET A 9 0.81 4.79 6.87
C MET A 9 1.13 6.09 7.64
N ASN A 10 0.68 6.22 8.88
CA ASN A 10 1.00 7.36 9.75
C ASN A 10 2.31 7.16 10.50
N HIS A 11 2.80 5.92 10.58
CA HIS A 11 4.01 5.57 11.31
C HIS A 11 5.04 4.93 10.37
N CYS A 12 5.59 5.73 9.47
CA CYS A 12 6.65 5.34 8.54
C CYS A 12 7.95 6.05 8.87
N GLN A 13 9.09 5.36 8.72
CA GLN A 13 10.42 5.99 8.81
C GLN A 13 10.60 7.06 7.74
N GLU A 14 10.11 6.79 6.53
CA GLU A 14 10.08 7.72 5.42
C GLU A 14 8.71 7.65 4.75
N ARG A 15 8.10 8.82 4.52
CA ARG A 15 6.80 8.95 3.87
C ARG A 15 6.98 9.61 2.51
N ILE A 16 6.50 8.94 1.46
CA ILE A 16 6.51 9.48 0.10
C ILE A 16 5.26 10.34 -0.08
N ILE A 17 5.45 11.66 -0.11
CA ILE A 17 4.39 12.65 -0.33
C ILE A 17 4.96 13.80 -1.15
N LYS A 18 4.09 14.47 -1.92
CA LYS A 18 4.43 15.69 -2.63
C LYS A 18 3.45 16.79 -2.22
N ASP A 19 3.94 17.72 -1.43
CA ASP A 19 3.18 18.89 -1.02
C ASP A 19 3.45 20.06 -1.97
N LEU A 20 2.40 20.82 -2.28
CA LEU A 20 2.47 22.00 -3.14
C LEU A 20 1.75 23.15 -2.43
N GLY A 21 2.38 24.32 -2.36
CA GLY A 21 1.78 25.53 -1.77
C GLY A 21 1.82 25.63 -0.24
N LEU A 22 2.56 24.75 0.45
CA LEU A 22 2.66 24.76 1.93
C LEU A 22 3.89 25.51 2.47
N ALA A 23 4.56 26.32 1.65
CA ALA A 23 5.84 26.96 2.02
C ALA A 23 5.77 27.88 3.25
N TYR A 24 4.59 28.45 3.53
CA TYR A 24 4.36 29.36 4.65
C TYR A 24 3.52 28.75 5.77
N THR A 25 3.23 27.44 5.73
CA THR A 25 2.48 26.79 6.81
C THR A 25 3.41 26.39 7.95
N GLU A 26 2.96 26.60 9.17
CA GLU A 26 3.70 26.19 10.36
C GLU A 26 3.15 24.88 10.92
N LYS A 27 4.06 24.04 11.42
CA LYS A 27 3.68 22.81 12.10
C LYS A 27 3.16 23.13 13.50
N CYS A 28 1.93 22.72 13.81
CA CYS A 28 1.38 22.76 15.16
C CYS A 28 1.36 21.36 15.76
N ASP A 29 2.33 21.02 16.60
CA ASP A 29 2.43 19.68 17.20
C ASP A 29 1.22 19.33 18.08
N LYS A 30 0.77 20.25 18.96
CA LYS A 30 -0.42 20.07 19.80
C LYS A 30 -1.68 19.79 18.96
N CYS A 31 -1.88 20.56 17.89
CA CYS A 31 -3.01 20.36 16.99
C CYS A 31 -2.98 18.98 16.33
N GLN A 32 -1.78 18.49 16.01
CA GLN A 32 -1.56 17.19 15.38
C GLN A 32 -1.65 16.00 16.36
N GLU A 33 -1.63 16.25 17.67
CA GLU A 33 -1.97 15.26 18.69
C GLU A 33 -3.49 15.11 18.84
N GLU A 34 -4.23 16.23 18.76
CA GLU A 34 -5.68 16.24 18.86
C GLU A 34 -6.37 15.73 17.59
N TYR A 35 -5.92 16.19 16.41
CA TYR A 35 -6.53 15.88 15.13
C TYR A 35 -5.48 15.52 14.07
N LYS A 36 -5.70 14.40 13.38
CA LYS A 36 -4.90 14.00 12.20
C LYS A 36 -5.73 14.15 10.95
N ASN A 37 -5.39 15.12 10.11
CA ASN A 37 -6.15 15.42 8.90
C ASN A 37 -6.00 14.36 7.82
N LEU A 38 -4.90 13.61 7.81
CA LEU A 38 -4.65 12.57 6.83
C LEU A 38 -4.24 11.29 7.55
N ARG A 39 -5.04 10.24 7.39
CA ARG A 39 -4.80 8.91 7.95
C ARG A 39 -4.76 7.89 6.82
N GLY A 40 -3.91 6.87 6.96
CA GLY A 40 -3.87 5.77 6.02
C GLY A 40 -3.52 4.45 6.69
N THR A 41 -4.13 3.37 6.22
CA THR A 41 -3.78 2.01 6.63
C THR A 41 -3.96 1.06 5.45
N SER A 42 -3.09 0.05 5.38
CA SER A 42 -3.19 -0.99 4.36
C SER A 42 -3.14 -2.36 5.02
N SER A 43 -4.02 -3.27 4.62
CA SER A 43 -4.07 -4.65 5.06
C SER A 43 -3.84 -5.57 3.88
N PHE A 44 -2.95 -6.55 4.05
CA PHE A 44 -2.54 -7.52 3.05
C PHE A 44 -2.81 -8.92 3.60
N ALA A 45 -3.65 -9.68 2.94
CA ALA A 45 -3.94 -11.07 3.25
C ALA A 45 -3.34 -11.98 2.18
N TYR A 46 -2.38 -12.80 2.58
CA TYR A 46 -1.66 -13.72 1.69
C TYR A 46 -2.03 -15.17 1.96
N THR A 47 -2.30 -15.92 0.89
CA THR A 47 -2.29 -17.39 0.91
C THR A 47 -0.99 -17.86 0.26
N MET A 48 -0.16 -18.58 1.00
CA MET A 48 1.18 -18.97 0.56
C MET A 48 1.45 -20.46 0.79
N LYS A 49 2.37 -21.01 -0.01
CA LYS A 49 2.83 -22.40 0.05
C LYS A 49 4.36 -22.47 0.11
N PRO A 50 4.95 -23.25 1.02
CA PRO A 50 6.38 -23.56 0.99
C PRO A 50 6.77 -24.33 -0.28
N VAL A 51 7.91 -23.99 -0.87
CA VAL A 51 8.53 -24.66 -2.01
C VAL A 51 10.03 -24.80 -1.76
N ALA A 52 10.73 -25.64 -2.54
CA ALA A 52 12.16 -25.89 -2.31
C ALA A 52 13.02 -24.60 -2.34
N SER A 53 12.63 -23.60 -3.12
CA SER A 53 13.32 -22.30 -3.22
C SER A 53 12.86 -21.24 -2.21
N GLY A 54 11.91 -21.55 -1.32
CA GLY A 54 11.38 -20.60 -0.34
C GLY A 54 9.86 -20.66 -0.16
N VAL A 55 9.20 -19.51 -0.28
CA VAL A 55 7.74 -19.38 -0.12
C VAL A 55 7.12 -18.80 -1.38
N MET A 56 6.09 -19.46 -1.89
CA MET A 56 5.34 -19.03 -3.06
C MET A 56 4.01 -18.42 -2.63
N ILE A 57 3.72 -17.22 -3.13
CA ILE A 57 2.41 -16.57 -2.95
C ILE A 57 1.44 -17.16 -3.96
N LEU A 58 0.36 -17.75 -3.47
CA LEU A 58 -0.73 -18.28 -4.29
C LEU A 58 -1.82 -17.23 -4.50
N LYS A 59 -2.14 -16.47 -3.46
CA LYS A 59 -3.13 -15.39 -3.50
C LYS A 59 -2.69 -14.23 -2.62
N ALA A 60 -3.02 -13.01 -3.04
CA ALA A 60 -2.91 -11.82 -2.21
C ALA A 60 -4.17 -10.97 -2.39
N HIS A 61 -4.79 -10.60 -1.29
CA HIS A 61 -5.85 -9.59 -1.26
C HIS A 61 -5.36 -8.40 -0.44
N VAL A 62 -5.50 -7.21 -0.99
CA VAL A 62 -5.08 -5.97 -0.34
C VAL A 62 -6.27 -5.05 -0.23
N ASN A 63 -6.42 -4.43 0.94
CA ASN A 63 -7.30 -3.29 1.13
C ASN A 63 -6.50 -2.15 1.73
N GLU A 64 -6.49 -1.00 1.07
CA GLU A 64 -5.90 0.23 1.56
C GLU A 64 -6.99 1.29 1.69
N LEU A 65 -7.02 1.96 2.83
CA LEU A 65 -7.93 3.05 3.12
C LEU A 65 -7.12 4.29 3.48
N ILE A 66 -7.31 5.35 2.69
CA ILE A 66 -6.76 6.68 2.98
C ILE A 66 -7.94 7.61 3.27
N GLN A 67 -7.88 8.28 4.41
CA GLN A 67 -8.90 9.20 4.88
C GLN A 67 -8.31 10.60 5.02
N PHE A 68 -8.99 11.58 4.45
CA PHE A 68 -8.72 13.00 4.65
C PHE A 68 -9.90 13.68 5.35
N SER A 69 -9.64 14.29 6.50
CA SER A 69 -10.61 15.13 7.20
C SER A 69 -10.02 16.53 7.44
N PRO A 70 -10.62 17.60 6.89
CA PRO A 70 -10.17 18.96 7.15
C PRO A 70 -10.53 19.44 8.57
N PHE A 71 -11.49 18.80 9.23
CA PHE A 71 -11.95 19.12 10.58
C PHE A 71 -11.86 17.87 11.48
N ALA A 72 -12.60 17.86 12.59
CA ALA A 72 -12.80 16.64 13.35
C ALA A 72 -13.49 15.58 12.49
N GLU A 73 -13.02 14.32 12.57
CA GLU A 73 -13.55 13.21 11.74
C GLU A 73 -15.06 12.99 11.93
N SER A 74 -15.60 13.33 13.11
CA SER A 74 -17.03 13.29 13.40
C SER A 74 -17.87 14.19 12.50
N ASN A 75 -17.27 15.24 11.93
CA ASN A 75 -17.92 16.18 11.03
C ASN A 75 -17.84 15.73 9.56
N GLY A 76 -17.28 14.55 9.31
CA GLY A 76 -17.12 13.96 7.99
C GLY A 76 -15.67 13.88 7.53
N ALA A 77 -15.44 13.00 6.57
CA ALA A 77 -14.14 12.81 5.93
C ALA A 77 -14.32 12.33 4.49
N ALA A 78 -13.40 12.73 3.62
CA ALA A 78 -13.24 12.12 2.31
C ALA A 78 -12.39 10.85 2.45
N GLN A 79 -12.78 9.78 1.75
CA GLN A 79 -12.07 8.50 1.81
C GLN A 79 -11.75 8.00 0.41
N MET A 80 -10.58 7.39 0.28
CA MET A 80 -10.16 6.62 -0.88
C MET A 80 -9.91 5.18 -0.43
N GLU A 81 -10.70 4.25 -0.95
CA GLU A 81 -10.49 2.81 -0.76
C GLU A 81 -9.88 2.21 -2.02
N THR A 82 -8.78 1.47 -1.85
CA THR A 82 -8.11 0.75 -2.93
C THR A 82 -8.07 -0.74 -2.62
N LYS A 83 -8.56 -1.55 -3.54
CA LYS A 83 -8.55 -3.02 -3.44
C LYS A 83 -7.66 -3.61 -4.52
N GLN A 84 -6.81 -4.56 -4.14
CA GLN A 84 -6.00 -5.33 -5.09
C GLN A 84 -6.23 -6.82 -4.87
N SER A 85 -6.26 -7.58 -5.96
CA SER A 85 -6.38 -9.03 -5.93
C SER A 85 -5.39 -9.64 -6.90
N LEU A 86 -4.53 -10.49 -6.38
CA LEU A 86 -3.56 -11.27 -7.15
C LEU A 86 -3.82 -12.75 -6.88
N VAL A 87 -3.95 -13.55 -7.94
CA VAL A 87 -4.12 -14.99 -7.86
C VAL A 87 -3.17 -15.65 -8.86
N LEU A 88 -2.35 -16.56 -8.37
CA LEU A 88 -1.54 -17.42 -9.21
C LEU A 88 -2.43 -18.47 -9.87
N LEU A 89 -2.53 -18.43 -11.20
CA LEU A 89 -3.31 -19.39 -11.99
C LEU A 89 -2.47 -20.62 -12.34
N GLU A 90 -1.31 -20.40 -12.95
CA GLU A 90 -0.40 -21.47 -13.38
C GLU A 90 1.06 -21.00 -13.41
N ILE A 91 1.97 -21.98 -13.50
CA ILE A 91 3.40 -21.74 -13.70
C ILE A 91 3.80 -22.51 -14.96
N ALA A 92 4.03 -21.79 -16.06
CA ALA A 92 4.54 -22.37 -17.29
C ALA A 92 6.05 -22.58 -17.21
N LYS A 93 6.55 -23.67 -17.83
CA LYS A 93 7.98 -23.96 -18.01
C LYS A 93 8.41 -23.59 -19.43
N ASP A 94 8.11 -22.37 -19.88
CA ASP A 94 8.55 -21.98 -21.21
C ASP A 94 10.03 -21.59 -21.18
N PRO A 95 10.88 -22.16 -22.06
CA PRO A 95 12.21 -21.62 -22.28
C PRO A 95 12.05 -20.20 -22.80
N ILE A 96 12.65 -19.22 -22.12
CA ILE A 96 12.67 -17.82 -22.55
C ILE A 96 13.20 -17.81 -23.99
N PRO A 97 12.39 -17.43 -25.00
CA PRO A 97 12.93 -17.30 -26.35
C PRO A 97 13.96 -16.18 -26.32
N SER A 98 15.18 -16.45 -26.80
CA SER A 98 16.21 -15.44 -26.94
C SER A 98 15.67 -14.33 -27.85
N ILE A 99 15.50 -13.12 -27.32
CA ILE A 99 15.14 -11.95 -28.11
C ILE A 99 16.31 -11.69 -29.07
N SER A 100 16.13 -12.06 -30.34
CA SER A 100 16.97 -11.57 -31.44
C SER A 100 16.52 -10.14 -31.76
N ALA A 101 16.89 -9.19 -30.91
CA ALA A 101 16.74 -7.78 -31.25
C ALA A 101 17.87 -7.43 -32.24
N GLU A 102 17.52 -7.28 -33.53
CA GLU A 102 18.39 -6.57 -34.47
C GLU A 102 18.38 -5.08 -34.08
N TYR A 103 19.41 -4.66 -33.35
CA TYR A 103 19.70 -3.24 -33.17
C TYR A 103 20.28 -2.73 -34.49
N ARG A 104 19.49 -1.95 -35.24
CA ARG A 104 19.95 -1.16 -36.39
C ARG A 104 20.54 0.17 -35.96
#